data_AF-F0EII1-F1
#
_entry.id   AF-F0EII1-F1
#
_cell.length_a   1.000
_cell.length_b   1.000
_cell.length_c   1.000
_cell.angle_alpha   90.00
_cell.angle_beta   90.00
_cell.angle_gamma   90.00
#
_symmetry.space_group_name_H-M   'P 1'
#
loop_
_entity.id
_entity.type
_entity.pdbx_description
1 polymer ?
#
loop_
_entity_poly.entity_id
_entity_poly.type
_entity_poly.pdbx_seq_one_letter_code
_entity_poly.pdbx_strand_id
1 'polypeptide(L)'
;MAIIEVSKQITNYLDSEQTASAPANPVEGQRWTDTSKSPPVAMIYKDGEWKPERLSVEVLDPDFYQDLENNKAEVMTAIEKAEAAEKTGKDAQAAGEAAQSAASEAKLAGENAANLATQATLDTQAARDKADAIQIDVNGLVSDVATINGTVTSISSKANEAYEKAAAVEGRTATLETSVTGLTGRMTDIETTSTSTTKKLNELVVTVDGQKQTLATVTATADSALSKANVLETTVDGVTQTLTSVETAANSALSKVNTVSSTVDGHTQLIASTKTTADSALSKAVATETTVNGLKTTVSSVESTANSALTKATQVEITANGLVTSVTSIQADLNNTSSRNLLLKTSTLESRAAGTLDSTSILNGNATVKGSWSSGYIDTYRQKMAVIPRDGHFTLTFWAKADRSLNFSNFFYNSGTTTLAINSDGRTGTGADGGNTLSATTAWKKYWIKYTQKGATAPKEVLIGRISVAGTLWVNSPMLVEGTLPEDWAPAPEDLATSAQLSVLSDQIDLRVEKNGIINAINVSTEGVIIAGSKLTISALTQIENAVIKTSHIL
;
A
#
# COMPACT_ATOMS: atom_id res chain seq x y z
N MET A 1 160.68 124.05 121.51
CA MET A 1 161.19 125.42 121.31
C MET A 1 161.13 125.87 119.84
N ALA A 2 161.03 124.96 118.87
CA ALA A 2 160.37 125.23 117.58
C ALA A 2 158.84 125.18 117.77
N ILE A 3 157.97 126.08 117.27
CA ILE A 3 158.12 127.33 116.48
C ILE A 3 158.72 127.17 115.07
N ILE A 4 158.06 127.80 114.09
CA ILE A 4 158.43 127.91 112.66
C ILE A 4 158.50 126.59 111.88
N GLU A 5 157.47 126.32 111.07
CA GLU A 5 157.64 126.11 109.61
C GLU A 5 156.28 126.01 108.94
N VAL A 6 155.35 125.24 109.52
CA VAL A 6 154.10 124.84 108.86
C VAL A 6 153.05 125.95 108.65
N SER A 7 153.44 127.21 108.77
CA SER A 7 152.72 128.34 108.16
C SER A 7 152.74 128.27 106.61
N LYS A 8 153.52 127.36 106.00
CA LYS A 8 153.35 126.93 104.61
C LYS A 8 152.21 125.90 104.42
N GLN A 9 151.27 125.79 105.37
CA GLN A 9 150.09 124.90 105.32
C GLN A 9 149.17 125.19 104.13
N ILE A 10 149.43 124.49 103.03
CA ILE A 10 148.41 123.94 102.12
C ILE A 10 147.63 124.96 101.26
N THR A 11 147.81 126.27 101.45
CA THR A 11 147.48 127.30 100.44
C THR A 11 148.10 127.02 99.07
N ASN A 12 149.16 126.20 99.03
CA ASN A 12 149.84 125.74 97.80
C ASN A 12 149.62 124.25 97.46
N TYR A 13 148.84 123.46 98.22
CA TYR A 13 148.76 121.99 98.03
C TYR A 13 147.39 121.46 97.59
N LEU A 14 146.29 122.17 97.89
CA LEU A 14 144.93 121.79 97.45
C LEU A 14 144.32 122.85 96.55
N ASP A 15 144.88 122.92 95.34
CA ASP A 15 144.52 123.84 94.25
C ASP A 15 143.03 123.73 93.88
N SER A 16 142.23 124.69 94.33
CA SER A 16 140.76 124.67 94.24
C SER A 16 140.17 126.07 94.45
N GLU A 17 139.06 126.38 93.76
CA GLU A 17 138.36 127.66 93.95
C GLU A 17 137.79 127.79 95.38
N GLN A 18 138.02 128.94 96.02
CA GLN A 18 137.58 129.23 97.38
C GLN A 18 136.42 130.24 97.40
N THR A 19 135.18 129.77 97.56
CA THR A 19 133.98 130.64 97.51
C THR A 19 132.90 130.19 98.50
N ALA A 20 131.99 131.10 98.85
CA ALA A 20 130.95 130.87 99.87
C ALA A 20 129.61 130.34 99.32
N SER A 21 129.58 129.86 98.08
CA SER A 21 128.37 129.30 97.44
C SER A 21 128.74 128.35 96.31
N ALA A 22 128.03 127.23 96.23
CA ALA A 22 128.28 126.16 95.27
C ALA A 22 128.23 126.64 93.79
N PRO A 23 129.17 126.21 92.94
CA PRO A 23 129.11 126.46 91.49
C PRO A 23 127.84 125.93 90.80
N ALA A 24 127.51 126.51 89.65
CA ALA A 24 126.33 126.16 88.83
C ALA A 24 126.69 125.32 87.60
N ASN A 25 125.75 124.47 87.15
CA ASN A 25 125.97 123.41 86.15
C ASN A 25 127.25 122.57 86.34
N PRO A 26 127.59 122.08 87.56
CA PRO A 26 128.86 121.40 87.79
C PRO A 26 128.87 119.98 87.18
N VAL A 27 130.06 119.39 87.08
CA VAL A 27 130.27 118.05 86.52
C VAL A 27 130.67 117.03 87.58
N GLU A 28 130.28 115.78 87.32
CA GLU A 28 130.53 114.62 88.19
C GLU A 28 132.03 114.47 88.54
N GLY A 29 132.38 114.75 89.80
CA GLY A 29 133.75 114.73 90.33
C GLY A 29 134.47 116.08 90.46
N GLN A 30 133.85 117.21 90.10
CA GLN A 30 134.46 118.54 90.23
C GLN A 30 134.70 118.93 91.70
N ARG A 31 135.89 119.45 92.06
CA ARG A 31 136.20 119.96 93.42
C ARG A 31 135.98 121.48 93.56
N TRP A 32 135.63 121.94 94.77
CA TRP A 32 135.37 123.34 95.17
C TRP A 32 135.68 123.46 96.67
N THR A 33 136.36 124.52 97.13
CA THR A 33 136.53 124.74 98.58
C THR A 33 135.49 125.74 99.10
N ASP A 34 134.54 125.21 99.87
CA ASP A 34 133.46 125.98 100.49
C ASP A 34 134.02 126.82 101.66
N THR A 35 134.00 128.14 101.48
CA THR A 35 134.40 129.15 102.47
C THR A 35 133.22 129.80 103.19
N SER A 36 131.99 129.36 102.94
CA SER A 36 130.87 129.59 103.88
C SER A 36 131.04 128.72 105.13
N LYS A 37 131.81 127.63 105.01
CA LYS A 37 132.43 126.93 106.13
C LYS A 37 133.68 127.67 106.58
N SER A 38 133.84 127.79 107.89
CA SER A 38 135.13 128.07 108.52
C SER A 38 135.49 126.88 109.44
N PRO A 39 136.67 126.26 109.31
CA PRO A 39 137.69 126.52 108.29
C PRO A 39 137.18 126.17 106.87
N PRO A 40 137.87 126.63 105.80
CA PRO A 40 137.54 126.26 104.42
C PRO A 40 137.49 124.73 104.25
N VAL A 41 136.42 124.22 103.64
CA VAL A 41 136.22 122.78 103.42
C VAL A 41 136.26 122.48 101.93
N ALA A 42 137.28 121.75 101.48
CA ALA A 42 137.28 121.14 100.16
C ALA A 42 136.06 120.22 100.02
N MET A 43 135.25 120.43 98.99
CA MET A 43 133.99 119.80 98.59
C MET A 43 134.11 119.29 97.13
N ILE A 44 133.17 118.44 96.68
CA ILE A 44 133.18 117.74 95.39
C ILE A 44 131.75 117.49 94.89
N TYR A 45 131.46 117.72 93.61
CA TYR A 45 130.12 117.54 93.04
C TYR A 45 129.86 116.11 92.57
N LYS A 46 128.72 115.53 92.93
CA LYS A 46 128.22 114.25 92.38
C LYS A 46 126.69 114.16 92.42
N ASP A 47 126.10 113.52 91.43
CA ASP A 47 124.66 113.18 91.31
C ASP A 47 123.69 114.39 91.25
N GLY A 48 124.21 115.62 91.27
CA GLY A 48 123.42 116.85 91.40
C GLY A 48 123.87 117.82 92.51
N GLU A 49 124.68 117.39 93.50
CA GLU A 49 124.99 118.11 94.77
C GLU A 49 126.44 117.84 95.33
N TRP A 50 126.90 118.43 96.47
CA TRP A 50 128.36 118.65 96.84
C TRP A 50 128.92 118.02 98.20
N LYS A 51 130.20 117.48 98.32
CA LYS A 51 130.76 116.46 99.34
C LYS A 51 132.37 116.48 99.63
N PRO A 52 133.07 116.18 100.80
CA PRO A 52 134.46 116.78 101.15
C PRO A 52 135.83 115.99 101.48
N GLU A 53 137.05 116.66 101.61
CA GLU A 53 138.52 116.13 101.74
C GLU A 53 139.66 116.95 102.57
N ARG A 54 140.96 116.47 102.83
CA ARG A 54 142.12 117.09 103.67
C ARG A 54 143.67 116.63 103.44
N LEU A 55 144.77 117.22 104.07
CA LEU A 55 146.27 116.84 103.98
C LEU A 55 147.36 117.26 105.12
N SER A 56 148.75 117.20 104.92
CA SER A 56 149.92 117.11 105.94
C SER A 56 151.31 117.95 105.83
N VAL A 57 152.54 117.49 106.31
CA VAL A 57 153.77 118.27 106.85
C VAL A 57 155.24 117.61 106.87
N GLU A 58 156.45 118.31 106.78
CA GLU A 58 157.87 117.83 107.20
C GLU A 58 159.18 118.82 107.20
N VAL A 59 160.44 118.34 107.54
CA VAL A 59 161.93 118.80 107.42
C VAL A 59 162.61 120.00 108.19
N LEU A 60 163.58 119.77 109.13
CA LEU A 60 164.37 120.82 109.88
C LEU A 60 165.93 120.63 110.08
N ASP A 61 166.48 120.62 111.33
CA ASP A 61 167.75 121.33 111.75
C ASP A 61 168.83 120.51 112.55
N PRO A 62 170.15 120.89 112.66
CA PRO A 62 171.25 119.98 113.11
C PRO A 62 172.13 120.29 114.36
N ASP A 63 172.77 121.47 114.57
CA ASP A 63 173.87 121.62 115.58
C ASP A 63 173.42 121.33 117.03
N PHE A 64 172.17 121.68 117.33
CA PHE A 64 171.44 121.39 118.58
C PHE A 64 171.43 119.90 118.96
N TYR A 65 171.72 119.00 118.02
CA TYR A 65 171.71 117.55 118.19
C TYR A 65 172.95 117.01 118.94
N GLN A 66 174.07 117.74 118.98
CA GLN A 66 175.34 117.19 119.50
C GLN A 66 175.57 117.40 121.01
N ASP A 67 175.19 118.56 121.56
CA ASP A 67 175.20 118.81 123.02
C ASP A 67 174.23 117.90 123.79
N LEU A 68 173.21 117.40 123.09
CA LEU A 68 172.21 116.45 123.59
C LEU A 68 172.85 115.12 124.04
N GLU A 69 173.98 114.72 123.46
CA GLU A 69 174.60 113.40 123.69
C GLU A 69 175.56 113.32 124.88
N ASN A 70 176.16 114.43 125.36
CA ASN A 70 177.10 114.36 126.50
C ASN A 70 176.39 114.38 127.86
N ASN A 71 175.24 115.05 127.98
CA ASN A 71 174.39 115.00 129.19
C ASN A 71 173.80 113.60 129.47
N LYS A 72 173.93 112.68 128.51
CA LYS A 72 173.50 111.28 128.54
C LYS A 72 174.28 110.41 129.54
N ALA A 73 175.45 110.87 130.02
CA ALA A 73 176.38 110.07 130.81
C ALA A 73 176.12 110.10 132.33
N GLU A 74 176.26 111.26 133.00
CA GLU A 74 176.19 111.33 134.47
C GLU A 74 174.79 111.02 135.04
N VAL A 75 173.75 111.30 134.25
CA VAL A 75 172.34 111.01 134.60
C VAL A 75 172.08 109.52 134.80
N MET A 76 172.86 108.65 134.15
CA MET A 76 172.57 107.22 134.00
C MET A 76 172.82 106.40 135.28
N THR A 77 173.90 106.66 136.02
CA THR A 77 174.24 105.90 137.25
C THR A 77 173.33 106.24 138.44
N ALA A 78 172.67 107.40 138.42
CA ALA A 78 171.66 107.75 139.41
C ALA A 78 170.33 107.01 139.17
N ILE A 79 170.02 106.69 137.90
CA ILE A 79 168.78 106.04 137.47
C ILE A 79 168.72 104.57 137.91
N GLU A 80 169.78 103.76 137.73
CA GLU A 80 169.75 102.32 138.06
C GLU A 80 169.30 102.02 139.51
N LYS A 81 169.70 102.86 140.48
CA LYS A 81 169.30 102.70 141.88
C LYS A 81 167.85 103.10 142.17
N ALA A 82 167.26 103.98 141.35
CA ALA A 82 165.83 104.29 141.41
C ALA A 82 165.00 103.18 140.75
N GLU A 83 165.43 102.70 139.58
CA GLU A 83 164.74 101.66 138.80
C GLU A 83 164.57 100.35 139.59
N ALA A 84 165.57 99.94 140.37
CA ALA A 84 165.47 98.74 141.22
C ALA A 84 164.37 98.85 142.31
N ALA A 85 164.17 100.05 142.86
CA ALA A 85 163.11 100.31 143.83
C ALA A 85 161.73 100.41 143.15
N GLU A 86 161.66 101.08 142.00
CA GLU A 86 160.42 101.24 141.22
C GLU A 86 159.89 99.91 140.69
N LYS A 87 160.77 99.04 140.17
CA LYS A 87 160.39 97.73 139.63
C LYS A 87 159.70 96.85 140.68
N THR A 88 160.25 96.81 141.89
CA THR A 88 159.68 96.03 143.01
C THR A 88 158.28 96.53 143.40
N GLY A 89 157.99 97.83 143.22
CA GLY A 89 156.65 98.39 143.40
C GLY A 89 155.68 98.02 142.26
N LYS A 90 156.13 98.04 141.01
CA LYS A 90 155.31 97.72 139.83
C LYS A 90 154.91 96.25 139.75
N ASP A 91 155.79 95.32 140.10
CA ASP A 91 155.47 93.89 140.12
C ASP A 91 154.35 93.58 141.13
N ALA A 92 154.26 94.32 142.23
CA ALA A 92 153.15 94.22 143.20
C ALA A 92 151.83 94.81 142.68
N GLN A 93 151.88 95.86 141.86
CA GLN A 93 150.69 96.45 141.22
C GLN A 93 150.11 95.53 140.14
N ALA A 94 150.96 94.97 139.27
CA ALA A 94 150.54 94.09 138.18
C ALA A 94 149.79 92.82 138.68
N ALA A 95 150.19 92.28 139.84
CA ALA A 95 149.51 91.16 140.48
C ALA A 95 148.08 91.49 140.95
N GLY A 96 147.81 92.75 141.33
CA GLY A 96 146.48 93.22 141.72
C GLY A 96 145.54 93.40 140.52
N GLU A 97 146.05 94.01 139.45
CA GLU A 97 145.27 94.29 138.23
C GLU A 97 144.83 93.00 137.52
N ALA A 98 145.68 91.97 137.49
CA ALA A 98 145.34 90.66 136.93
C ALA A 98 144.14 89.98 137.62
N ALA A 99 144.03 90.12 138.95
CA ALA A 99 142.93 89.54 139.72
C ALA A 99 141.56 90.21 139.43
N GLN A 100 141.57 91.48 139.02
CA GLN A 100 140.34 92.23 138.76
C GLN A 100 139.74 91.95 137.37
N SER A 101 140.58 91.56 136.40
CA SER A 101 140.12 91.18 135.05
C SER A 101 139.29 89.89 135.05
N ALA A 102 139.79 88.83 135.71
CA ALA A 102 139.12 87.52 135.76
C ALA A 102 137.71 87.56 136.37
N ALA A 103 137.46 88.48 137.31
CA ALA A 103 136.13 88.70 137.89
C ALA A 103 135.09 89.26 136.88
N SER A 104 135.56 89.93 135.82
CA SER A 104 134.69 90.56 134.82
C SER A 104 134.19 89.56 133.77
N GLU A 105 135.04 88.63 133.33
CA GLU A 105 134.67 87.58 132.37
C GLU A 105 133.59 86.63 132.93
N ALA A 106 133.69 86.29 134.22
CA ALA A 106 132.73 85.44 134.92
C ALA A 106 131.29 86.01 134.92
N LYS A 107 131.13 87.34 134.89
CA LYS A 107 129.82 87.99 134.81
C LYS A 107 129.17 87.82 133.43
N LEU A 108 129.94 88.01 132.36
CA LEU A 108 129.44 88.00 130.98
C LEU A 108 128.93 86.62 130.56
N ALA A 109 129.54 85.55 131.08
CA ALA A 109 129.08 84.17 130.86
C ALA A 109 127.67 83.90 131.42
N GLY A 110 127.32 84.51 132.55
CA GLY A 110 126.00 84.34 133.18
C GLY A 110 124.86 85.00 132.42
N GLU A 111 125.10 86.20 131.87
CA GLU A 111 124.09 86.95 131.11
C GLU A 111 123.74 86.25 129.78
N ASN A 112 124.71 85.60 129.14
CA ASN A 112 124.47 84.87 127.88
C ASN A 112 123.64 83.58 128.07
N ALA A 113 123.78 82.91 129.22
CA ALA A 113 123.00 81.70 129.54
C ALA A 113 121.50 81.97 129.71
N ALA A 114 121.13 83.16 130.21
CA ALA A 114 119.72 83.53 130.43
C ALA A 114 118.95 83.68 129.10
N ASN A 115 119.54 84.31 128.09
CA ASN A 115 118.89 84.58 126.81
C ASN A 115 118.56 83.28 126.04
N LEU A 116 119.43 82.28 126.09
CA LEU A 116 119.22 80.99 125.44
C LEU A 116 118.01 80.22 126.02
N ALA A 117 117.78 80.33 127.33
CA ALA A 117 116.61 79.71 127.97
C ALA A 117 115.28 80.34 127.52
N THR A 118 115.28 81.66 127.27
CA THR A 118 114.09 82.36 126.73
C THR A 118 113.75 81.91 125.32
N GLN A 119 114.74 81.78 124.42
CA GLN A 119 114.49 81.36 123.03
C GLN A 119 113.91 79.95 122.95
N ALA A 120 114.48 78.98 123.69
CA ALA A 120 113.98 77.60 123.71
C ALA A 120 112.51 77.50 124.16
N THR A 121 112.04 78.44 124.99
CA THR A 121 110.64 78.50 125.44
C THR A 121 109.69 78.93 124.30
N LEU A 122 110.11 79.87 123.45
CA LEU A 122 109.34 80.33 122.28
C LEU A 122 109.27 79.26 121.20
N ASP A 123 110.39 78.60 120.90
CA ASP A 123 110.46 77.52 119.91
C ASP A 123 109.52 76.35 120.29
N THR A 124 109.42 76.06 121.59
CA THR A 124 108.52 75.04 122.17
C THR A 124 107.04 75.41 122.10
N GLN A 125 106.69 76.70 121.91
CA GLN A 125 105.32 77.11 121.61
C GLN A 125 105.02 77.03 120.11
N ALA A 126 105.92 77.56 119.27
CA ALA A 126 105.76 77.52 117.80
C ALA A 126 105.74 76.09 117.22
N ALA A 127 106.34 75.11 117.91
CA ALA A 127 106.22 73.69 117.59
C ALA A 127 104.83 73.11 117.93
N ARG A 128 104.17 73.61 118.98
CA ARG A 128 102.84 73.16 119.43
C ARG A 128 101.74 73.66 118.49
N ASP A 129 101.76 74.95 118.17
CA ASP A 129 100.75 75.57 117.29
C ASP A 129 100.70 74.89 115.90
N LYS A 130 101.86 74.41 115.41
CA LYS A 130 101.96 73.60 114.18
C LYS A 130 101.40 72.18 114.33
N ALA A 131 101.57 71.54 115.48
CA ALA A 131 101.00 70.22 115.75
C ALA A 131 99.47 70.27 115.83
N ASP A 132 98.91 71.31 116.45
CA ASP A 132 97.47 71.53 116.53
C ASP A 132 96.85 71.78 115.14
N ALA A 133 97.54 72.56 114.28
CA ALA A 133 97.12 72.74 112.88
C ALA A 133 97.12 71.41 112.09
N ILE A 134 98.18 70.60 112.21
CA ILE A 134 98.25 69.27 111.58
C ILE A 134 97.11 68.36 112.09
N GLN A 135 96.77 68.43 113.39
CA GLN A 135 95.69 67.65 113.97
C GLN A 135 94.30 68.05 113.42
N ILE A 136 94.11 69.33 113.07
CA ILE A 136 92.89 69.83 112.40
C ILE A 136 92.82 69.29 110.96
N ASP A 137 93.91 69.39 110.19
CA ASP A 137 93.95 68.87 108.81
C ASP A 137 93.71 67.35 108.75
N VAL A 138 94.30 66.59 109.69
CA VAL A 138 94.07 65.13 109.83
C VAL A 138 92.60 64.83 110.12
N ASN A 139 91.94 65.62 110.98
CA ASN A 139 90.51 65.45 111.27
C ASN A 139 89.64 65.77 110.04
N GLY A 140 90.02 66.76 109.23
CA GLY A 140 89.39 67.05 107.94
C GLY A 140 89.49 65.88 106.96
N LEU A 141 90.72 65.35 106.76
CA LEU A 141 90.97 64.19 105.90
C LEU A 141 90.18 62.94 106.33
N VAL A 142 90.01 62.71 107.63
CA VAL A 142 89.17 61.61 108.15
C VAL A 142 87.69 61.80 107.77
N SER A 143 87.18 63.03 107.81
CA SER A 143 85.81 63.36 107.37
C SER A 143 85.61 63.15 105.87
N ASP A 144 86.59 63.55 105.05
CA ASP A 144 86.57 63.35 103.60
C ASP A 144 86.63 61.86 103.24
N VAL A 145 87.51 61.09 103.89
CA VAL A 145 87.61 59.63 103.69
C VAL A 145 86.29 58.93 104.08
N ALA A 146 85.63 59.34 105.17
CA ALA A 146 84.32 58.82 105.53
C ALA A 146 83.25 59.13 104.46
N THR A 147 83.26 60.35 103.92
CA THR A 147 82.35 60.82 102.86
C THR A 147 82.58 60.07 101.54
N ILE A 148 83.85 59.86 101.15
CA ILE A 148 84.25 59.05 100.00
C ILE A 148 83.78 57.61 100.19
N ASN A 149 84.00 57.00 101.36
CA ASN A 149 83.60 55.61 101.61
C ASN A 149 82.07 55.42 101.52
N GLY A 150 81.28 56.34 102.07
CA GLY A 150 79.82 56.35 101.89
C GLY A 150 79.39 56.51 100.43
N THR A 151 80.10 57.37 99.67
CA THR A 151 79.87 57.56 98.23
C THR A 151 80.18 56.29 97.43
N VAL A 152 81.31 55.64 97.70
CA VAL A 152 81.70 54.36 97.10
C VAL A 152 80.68 53.27 97.42
N THR A 153 80.19 53.18 98.66
CA THR A 153 79.13 52.23 99.04
C THR A 153 77.84 52.48 98.26
N SER A 154 77.45 53.75 98.06
CA SER A 154 76.27 54.10 97.25
C SER A 154 76.46 53.76 95.76
N ILE A 155 77.66 53.97 95.21
CA ILE A 155 78.01 53.61 93.82
C ILE A 155 77.93 52.08 93.65
N SER A 156 78.53 51.30 94.55
CA SER A 156 78.48 49.84 94.50
C SER A 156 77.05 49.29 94.60
N SER A 157 76.21 49.88 95.47
CA SER A 157 74.78 49.52 95.53
C SER A 157 74.07 49.77 94.19
N LYS A 158 74.29 50.94 93.57
CA LYS A 158 73.70 51.29 92.27
C LYS A 158 74.25 50.46 91.10
N ALA A 159 75.52 50.05 91.17
CA ALA A 159 76.13 49.16 90.19
C ALA A 159 75.50 47.77 90.24
N ASN A 160 75.30 47.20 91.45
CA ASN A 160 74.59 45.94 91.62
C ASN A 160 73.13 46.05 91.16
N GLU A 161 72.42 47.12 91.53
CA GLU A 161 71.06 47.38 91.01
C GLU A 161 71.00 47.45 89.48
N ALA A 162 72.00 48.05 88.83
CA ALA A 162 72.08 48.13 87.37
C ALA A 162 72.37 46.76 86.74
N TYR A 163 73.22 45.94 87.38
CA TYR A 163 73.53 44.58 86.96
C TYR A 163 72.29 43.67 87.03
N GLU A 164 71.56 43.68 88.15
CA GLU A 164 70.30 42.94 88.31
C GLU A 164 69.23 43.38 87.28
N LYS A 165 69.13 44.70 87.01
CA LYS A 165 68.24 45.24 85.97
C LYS A 165 68.66 44.80 84.56
N ALA A 166 69.96 44.66 84.29
CA ALA A 166 70.47 44.17 83.01
C ALA A 166 70.16 42.67 82.82
N ALA A 167 70.42 41.83 83.83
CA ALA A 167 70.08 40.41 83.83
C ALA A 167 68.56 40.17 83.67
N ALA A 168 67.73 41.00 84.31
CA ALA A 168 66.28 40.97 84.13
C ALA A 168 65.83 41.41 82.71
N VAL A 169 66.58 42.25 82.01
CA VAL A 169 66.35 42.58 80.60
C VAL A 169 66.77 41.42 79.70
N GLU A 170 67.92 40.80 79.93
CA GLU A 170 68.40 39.64 79.18
C GLU A 170 67.41 38.46 79.24
N GLY A 171 66.93 38.11 80.44
CA GLY A 171 65.89 37.08 80.61
C GLY A 171 64.57 37.40 79.91
N ARG A 172 64.19 38.69 79.84
CA ARG A 172 63.02 39.14 79.07
C ARG A 172 63.26 39.06 77.56
N THR A 173 64.46 39.33 77.08
CA THR A 173 64.85 39.18 75.67
C THR A 173 64.79 37.71 75.25
N ALA A 174 65.40 36.79 76.00
CA ALA A 174 65.32 35.35 75.73
C ALA A 174 63.86 34.82 75.73
N THR A 175 63.01 35.35 76.62
CA THR A 175 61.57 35.04 76.64
C THR A 175 60.86 35.55 75.39
N LEU A 176 61.22 36.74 74.91
CA LEU A 176 60.68 37.33 73.67
C LEU A 176 61.16 36.57 72.43
N GLU A 177 62.44 36.21 72.34
CA GLU A 177 63.01 35.39 71.26
C GLU A 177 62.32 34.02 71.16
N THR A 178 62.09 33.37 72.31
CA THR A 178 61.32 32.11 72.40
C THR A 178 59.89 32.31 71.88
N SER A 179 59.24 33.41 72.26
CA SER A 179 57.87 33.75 71.84
C SER A 179 57.77 34.07 70.35
N VAL A 180 58.75 34.80 69.80
CA VAL A 180 58.86 35.12 68.37
C VAL A 180 59.12 33.85 67.56
N THR A 181 60.02 32.98 68.02
CA THR A 181 60.30 31.67 67.37
C THR A 181 59.03 30.81 67.31
N GLY A 182 58.28 30.73 68.41
CA GLY A 182 56.98 30.04 68.44
C GLY A 182 55.90 30.67 67.54
N LEU A 183 55.92 32.00 67.37
CA LEU A 183 55.01 32.69 66.46
C LEU A 183 55.37 32.44 64.99
N THR A 184 56.67 32.45 64.65
CA THR A 184 57.18 32.12 63.30
C THR A 184 56.80 30.70 62.91
N GLY A 185 57.01 29.71 63.78
CA GLY A 185 56.58 28.33 63.52
C GLY A 185 55.08 28.22 63.23
N ARG A 186 54.25 28.84 64.08
CA ARG A 186 52.80 28.89 63.88
C ARG A 186 52.39 29.60 62.58
N MET A 187 53.17 30.57 62.09
CA MET A 187 52.92 31.20 60.79
C MET A 187 53.22 30.23 59.65
N THR A 188 54.35 29.51 59.70
CA THR A 188 54.70 28.46 58.72
C THR A 188 53.65 27.34 58.67
N ASP A 189 53.09 26.94 59.82
CA ASP A 189 51.97 25.99 59.89
C ASP A 189 50.70 26.52 59.18
N ILE A 190 50.39 27.81 59.38
CA ILE A 190 49.26 28.50 58.74
C ILE A 190 49.46 28.61 57.23
N GLU A 191 50.65 29.00 56.76
CA GLU A 191 50.99 29.08 55.33
C GLU A 191 50.91 27.71 54.64
N THR A 192 51.40 26.67 55.32
CA THR A 192 51.33 25.26 54.85
C THR A 192 49.88 24.78 54.77
N THR A 193 49.06 25.11 55.78
CA THR A 193 47.63 24.76 55.84
C THR A 193 46.83 25.53 54.79
N SER A 194 47.11 26.82 54.59
CA SER A 194 46.51 27.67 53.57
C SER A 194 46.80 27.13 52.17
N THR A 195 48.08 26.88 51.85
CA THR A 195 48.51 26.28 50.58
C THR A 195 47.83 24.93 50.31
N SER A 196 47.69 24.10 51.34
CA SER A 196 47.01 22.80 51.24
C SER A 196 45.49 22.95 51.02
N THR A 197 44.89 23.98 51.59
CA THR A 197 43.47 24.33 51.40
C THR A 197 43.22 24.86 49.98
N THR A 198 44.10 25.72 49.46
CA THR A 198 44.03 26.22 48.07
C THR A 198 44.14 25.08 47.05
N LYS A 199 45.00 24.09 47.27
CA LYS A 199 45.08 22.89 46.40
C LYS A 199 43.76 22.13 46.35
N LYS A 200 43.19 21.80 47.52
CA LYS A 200 41.88 21.11 47.63
C LYS A 200 40.74 21.91 47.01
N LEU A 201 40.77 23.25 47.12
CA LEU A 201 39.78 24.12 46.48
C LEU A 201 39.88 24.05 44.96
N ASN A 202 41.08 24.05 44.39
CA ASN A 202 41.30 23.91 42.94
C ASN A 202 40.87 22.52 42.43
N GLU A 203 41.18 21.46 43.18
CA GLU A 203 40.72 20.08 42.90
C GLU A 203 39.17 19.98 42.91
N LEU A 204 38.51 20.68 43.85
CA LEU A 204 37.06 20.77 43.93
C LEU A 204 36.47 21.55 42.75
N VAL A 205 37.08 22.66 42.33
CA VAL A 205 36.65 23.43 41.14
C VAL A 205 36.70 22.56 39.88
N VAL A 206 37.81 21.85 39.65
CA VAL A 206 37.94 20.90 38.52
C VAL A 206 36.87 19.80 38.58
N THR A 207 36.59 19.27 39.78
CA THR A 207 35.53 18.26 39.98
C THR A 207 34.14 18.81 39.64
N VAL A 208 33.83 20.03 40.10
CA VAL A 208 32.55 20.71 39.83
C VAL A 208 32.38 21.03 38.35
N ASP A 209 33.43 21.44 37.63
CA ASP A 209 33.35 21.68 36.18
C ASP A 209 33.23 20.39 35.36
N GLY A 210 33.78 19.27 35.85
CA GLY A 210 33.47 17.92 35.33
C GLY A 210 32.01 17.52 35.55
N GLN A 211 31.45 17.83 36.73
CA GLN A 211 30.03 17.59 37.03
C GLN A 211 29.09 18.45 36.16
N LYS A 212 29.42 19.73 35.89
CA LYS A 212 28.66 20.58 34.97
C LYS A 212 28.59 20.00 33.56
N GLN A 213 29.71 19.54 33.01
CA GLN A 213 29.76 18.91 31.69
C GLN A 213 28.98 17.59 31.64
N THR A 214 29.06 16.79 32.72
CA THR A 214 28.27 15.56 32.87
C THR A 214 26.78 15.89 32.88
N LEU A 215 26.35 16.89 33.66
CA LEU A 215 24.95 17.32 33.73
C LEU A 215 24.43 17.82 32.38
N ALA A 216 25.19 18.65 31.66
CA ALA A 216 24.83 19.11 30.32
C ALA A 216 24.65 17.94 29.32
N THR A 217 25.50 16.92 29.43
CA THR A 217 25.39 15.69 28.61
C THR A 217 24.13 14.89 28.97
N VAL A 218 23.79 14.80 30.26
CA VAL A 218 22.56 14.17 30.75
C VAL A 218 21.31 14.92 30.27
N THR A 219 21.30 16.25 30.32
CA THR A 219 20.21 17.09 29.79
C THR A 219 20.00 16.85 28.29
N ALA A 220 21.06 16.96 27.47
CA ALA A 220 20.95 16.70 26.03
C ALA A 220 20.50 15.26 25.69
N THR A 221 20.86 14.28 26.54
CA THR A 221 20.39 12.90 26.41
C THR A 221 18.89 12.77 26.75
N ALA A 222 18.44 13.45 27.81
CA ALA A 222 17.04 13.49 28.21
C ALA A 222 16.15 14.18 27.16
N ASP A 223 16.59 15.33 26.62
CA ASP A 223 15.89 16.05 25.55
C ASP A 223 15.77 15.20 24.27
N SER A 224 16.83 14.44 23.92
CA SER A 224 16.81 13.47 22.82
C SER A 224 15.86 12.30 23.08
N ALA A 225 15.78 11.81 24.32
CA ALA A 225 14.86 10.75 24.71
C ALA A 225 13.39 11.22 24.68
N LEU A 226 13.10 12.41 25.20
CA LEU A 226 11.79 13.04 25.15
C LEU A 226 11.34 13.29 23.71
N SER A 227 12.23 13.81 22.86
CA SER A 227 11.95 14.00 21.43
C SER A 227 11.57 12.69 20.73
N LYS A 228 12.24 11.58 21.07
CA LYS A 228 11.91 10.24 20.55
C LYS A 228 10.59 9.71 21.11
N ALA A 229 10.27 9.99 22.37
CA ALA A 229 9.00 9.61 22.98
C ALA A 229 7.81 10.29 22.28
N ASN A 230 7.89 11.60 22.03
CA ASN A 230 6.84 12.35 21.33
C ASN A 230 6.64 11.87 19.87
N VAL A 231 7.72 11.47 19.19
CA VAL A 231 7.64 10.83 17.86
C VAL A 231 7.00 9.44 17.93
N LEU A 232 7.28 8.66 18.98
CA LEU A 232 6.66 7.36 19.22
C LEU A 232 5.16 7.50 19.51
N GLU A 233 4.76 8.47 20.34
CA GLU A 233 3.36 8.82 20.61
C GLU A 233 2.61 9.17 19.31
N THR A 234 3.15 10.09 18.51
CA THR A 234 2.62 10.45 17.18
C THR A 234 2.51 9.23 16.25
N THR A 235 3.45 8.28 16.34
CA THR A 235 3.44 7.03 15.55
C THR A 235 2.34 6.08 16.03
N VAL A 236 2.14 5.96 17.34
CA VAL A 236 1.07 5.14 17.95
C VAL A 236 -0.31 5.67 17.60
N ASP A 237 -0.51 7.00 17.59
CA ASP A 237 -1.76 7.62 17.15
C ASP A 237 -2.06 7.35 15.67
N GLY A 238 -1.04 7.40 14.80
CA GLY A 238 -1.16 7.05 13.38
C GLY A 238 -1.49 5.56 13.16
N VAL A 239 -0.86 4.66 13.91
CA VAL A 239 -1.17 3.23 13.91
C VAL A 239 -2.59 2.97 14.40
N THR A 240 -3.03 3.67 15.46
CA THR A 240 -4.37 3.52 16.03
C THR A 240 -5.46 3.93 15.03
N GLN A 241 -5.33 5.10 14.40
CA GLN A 241 -6.24 5.54 13.32
C GLN A 241 -6.26 4.58 12.12
N THR A 242 -5.09 4.01 11.77
CA THR A 242 -5.00 2.98 10.73
C THR A 242 -5.77 1.73 11.12
N LEU A 243 -5.67 1.29 12.39
CA LEU A 243 -6.36 0.10 12.90
C LEU A 243 -7.88 0.27 12.87
N THR A 244 -8.41 1.41 13.33
CA THR A 244 -9.86 1.74 13.26
C THR A 244 -10.36 1.79 11.81
N SER A 245 -9.53 2.27 10.88
CA SER A 245 -9.85 2.30 9.45
C SER A 245 -9.93 0.88 8.87
N VAL A 246 -9.00 -0.02 9.25
CA VAL A 246 -9.00 -1.44 8.85
C VAL A 246 -10.20 -2.18 9.45
N GLU A 247 -10.53 -1.95 10.71
CA GLU A 247 -11.72 -2.52 11.37
C GLU A 247 -13.02 -2.10 10.66
N THR A 248 -13.14 -0.82 10.32
CA THR A 248 -14.29 -0.29 9.58
C THR A 248 -14.41 -0.94 8.19
N ALA A 249 -13.29 -1.11 7.48
CA ALA A 249 -13.26 -1.78 6.19
C ALA A 249 -13.62 -3.28 6.28
N ALA A 250 -13.12 -3.98 7.31
CA ALA A 250 -13.41 -5.38 7.57
C ALA A 250 -14.90 -5.61 7.87
N ASN A 251 -15.51 -4.77 8.71
CA ASN A 251 -16.94 -4.83 9.01
C ASN A 251 -17.80 -4.56 7.77
N SER A 252 -17.40 -3.61 6.90
CA SER A 252 -18.06 -3.38 5.60
C SER A 252 -17.94 -4.58 4.65
N ALA A 253 -16.77 -5.23 4.62
CA ALA A 253 -16.55 -6.45 3.82
C ALA A 253 -17.41 -7.62 4.32
N LEU A 254 -17.49 -7.84 5.64
CA LEU A 254 -18.33 -8.86 6.26
C LEU A 254 -19.82 -8.65 5.93
N SER A 255 -20.31 -7.40 5.99
CA SER A 255 -21.68 -7.08 5.58
C SER A 255 -21.96 -7.45 4.13
N LYS A 256 -21.02 -7.18 3.20
CA LYS A 256 -21.13 -7.57 1.79
C LYS A 256 -21.12 -9.09 1.60
N VAL A 257 -20.26 -9.82 2.33
CA VAL A 257 -20.22 -11.30 2.31
C VAL A 257 -21.56 -11.89 2.76
N ASN A 258 -22.16 -11.35 3.82
CA ASN A 258 -23.48 -11.79 4.29
C ASN A 258 -24.57 -11.55 3.23
N THR A 259 -24.56 -10.39 2.56
CA THR A 259 -25.47 -10.10 1.43
C THR A 259 -25.29 -11.07 0.26
N VAL A 260 -24.03 -11.43 -0.07
CA VAL A 260 -23.73 -12.44 -1.10
C VAL A 260 -24.24 -13.81 -0.69
N SER A 261 -24.08 -14.22 0.58
CA SER A 261 -24.62 -15.49 1.09
C SER A 261 -26.13 -15.59 0.87
N SER A 262 -26.91 -14.62 1.34
CA SER A 262 -28.37 -14.61 1.16
C SER A 262 -28.79 -14.58 -0.32
N THR A 263 -27.96 -14.00 -1.19
CA THR A 263 -28.19 -14.02 -2.64
C THR A 263 -27.95 -15.43 -3.23
N VAL A 264 -26.90 -16.12 -2.78
CA VAL A 264 -26.60 -17.52 -3.16
C VAL A 264 -27.67 -18.48 -2.65
N ASP A 265 -28.17 -18.29 -1.42
CA ASP A 265 -29.28 -19.06 -0.87
C ASP A 265 -30.56 -18.90 -1.72
N GLY A 266 -30.89 -17.65 -2.11
CA GLY A 266 -32.01 -17.34 -2.99
C GLY A 266 -31.86 -17.95 -4.40
N HIS A 267 -30.67 -17.87 -5.00
CA HIS A 267 -30.37 -18.53 -6.28
C HIS A 267 -30.49 -20.06 -6.17
N THR A 268 -30.07 -20.67 -5.06
CA THR A 268 -30.16 -22.12 -4.83
C THR A 268 -31.62 -22.58 -4.80
N GLN A 269 -32.50 -21.83 -4.14
CA GLN A 269 -33.95 -22.10 -4.13
C GLN A 269 -34.59 -21.93 -5.53
N LEU A 270 -34.19 -20.88 -6.27
CA LEU A 270 -34.62 -20.67 -7.65
C LEU A 270 -34.23 -21.83 -8.56
N ILE A 271 -32.98 -22.31 -8.48
CA ILE A 271 -32.48 -23.45 -9.26
C ILE A 271 -33.28 -24.73 -8.96
N ALA A 272 -33.60 -25.00 -7.69
CA ALA A 272 -34.42 -26.15 -7.30
C ALA A 272 -35.84 -26.08 -7.89
N SER A 273 -36.47 -24.90 -7.85
CA SER A 273 -37.80 -24.65 -8.45
C SER A 273 -37.77 -24.79 -9.98
N THR A 274 -36.75 -24.23 -10.64
CA THR A 274 -36.54 -24.36 -12.09
C THR A 274 -36.34 -25.83 -12.49
N LYS A 275 -35.56 -26.61 -11.74
CA LYS A 275 -35.39 -28.05 -11.98
C LYS A 275 -36.72 -28.80 -11.87
N THR A 276 -37.50 -28.56 -10.81
CA THR A 276 -38.82 -29.19 -10.63
C THR A 276 -39.75 -28.89 -11.81
N THR A 277 -39.71 -27.66 -12.33
CA THR A 277 -40.47 -27.25 -13.51
C THR A 277 -40.00 -27.97 -14.78
N ALA A 278 -38.69 -28.10 -14.98
CA ALA A 278 -38.10 -28.80 -16.12
C ALA A 278 -38.40 -30.31 -16.11
N ASP A 279 -38.29 -30.97 -14.95
CA ASP A 279 -38.62 -32.39 -14.77
C ASP A 279 -40.12 -32.64 -15.08
N SER A 280 -41.01 -31.72 -14.70
CA SER A 280 -42.44 -31.78 -15.02
C SER A 280 -42.71 -31.58 -16.51
N ALA A 281 -42.00 -30.65 -17.17
CA ALA A 281 -42.11 -30.41 -18.60
C ALA A 281 -41.62 -31.61 -19.43
N LEU A 282 -40.49 -32.22 -19.04
CA LEU A 282 -39.98 -33.45 -19.66
C LEU A 282 -40.97 -34.61 -19.50
N SER A 283 -41.55 -34.77 -18.31
CA SER A 283 -42.57 -35.80 -18.05
C SER A 283 -43.80 -35.63 -18.95
N LYS A 284 -44.25 -34.39 -19.20
CA LYS A 284 -45.34 -34.08 -20.13
C LYS A 284 -44.96 -34.33 -21.60
N ALA A 285 -43.71 -34.08 -21.98
CA ALA A 285 -43.21 -34.37 -23.32
C ALA A 285 -43.25 -35.88 -23.62
N VAL A 286 -42.76 -36.71 -22.70
CA VAL A 286 -42.79 -38.19 -22.83
C VAL A 286 -44.23 -38.73 -22.91
N ALA A 287 -45.16 -38.18 -22.11
CA ALA A 287 -46.58 -38.52 -22.21
C ALA A 287 -47.21 -38.11 -23.56
N THR A 288 -46.77 -36.97 -24.12
CA THR A 288 -47.21 -36.48 -25.43
C THR A 288 -46.68 -37.39 -26.55
N GLU A 289 -45.39 -37.76 -26.51
CA GLU A 289 -44.78 -38.72 -27.44
C GLU A 289 -45.48 -40.07 -27.42
N THR A 290 -45.79 -40.59 -26.23
CA THR A 290 -46.57 -41.82 -26.04
C THR A 290 -47.96 -41.71 -26.71
N THR A 291 -48.62 -40.56 -26.56
CA THR A 291 -49.92 -40.29 -27.17
C THR A 291 -49.83 -40.21 -28.71
N VAL A 292 -48.80 -39.56 -29.24
CA VAL A 292 -48.54 -39.44 -30.69
C VAL A 292 -48.25 -40.81 -31.31
N ASN A 293 -47.47 -41.67 -30.64
CA ASN A 293 -47.21 -43.03 -31.10
C ASN A 293 -48.48 -43.92 -31.07
N GLY A 294 -49.36 -43.73 -30.09
CA GLY A 294 -50.71 -44.31 -30.08
C GLY A 294 -51.54 -43.87 -31.29
N LEU A 295 -51.67 -42.55 -31.50
CA LEU A 295 -52.42 -41.98 -32.63
C LEU A 295 -51.87 -42.45 -33.99
N LYS A 296 -50.55 -42.50 -34.16
CA LYS A 296 -49.90 -43.03 -35.38
C LYS A 296 -50.33 -44.47 -35.67
N THR A 297 -50.40 -45.31 -34.63
CA THR A 297 -50.87 -46.70 -34.74
C THR A 297 -52.35 -46.77 -35.13
N THR A 298 -53.20 -45.90 -34.54
CA THR A 298 -54.61 -45.78 -34.93
C THR A 298 -54.78 -45.35 -36.39
N VAL A 299 -54.02 -44.36 -36.86
CA VAL A 299 -54.07 -43.87 -38.24
C VAL A 299 -53.74 -44.97 -39.24
N SER A 300 -52.67 -45.75 -39.04
CA SER A 300 -52.34 -46.88 -39.93
C SER A 300 -53.41 -47.99 -39.93
N SER A 301 -54.12 -48.19 -38.81
CA SER A 301 -55.27 -49.12 -38.75
C SER A 301 -56.48 -48.59 -39.54
N VAL A 302 -56.76 -47.29 -39.45
CA VAL A 302 -57.81 -46.61 -40.24
C VAL A 302 -57.47 -46.65 -41.74
N GLU A 303 -56.22 -46.41 -42.12
CA GLU A 303 -55.73 -46.47 -43.50
C GLU A 303 -55.91 -47.88 -44.10
N SER A 304 -55.47 -48.92 -43.37
CA SER A 304 -55.68 -50.33 -43.76
C SER A 304 -57.16 -50.68 -43.93
N THR A 305 -58.01 -50.17 -43.02
CA THR A 305 -59.47 -50.35 -43.09
C THR A 305 -60.09 -49.63 -44.29
N ALA A 306 -59.65 -48.41 -44.59
CA ALA A 306 -60.11 -47.62 -45.73
C ALA A 306 -59.72 -48.27 -47.07
N ASN A 307 -58.47 -48.73 -47.21
CA ASN A 307 -57.98 -49.45 -48.38
C ASN A 307 -58.74 -50.78 -48.59
N SER A 308 -59.06 -51.48 -47.51
CA SER A 308 -59.90 -52.69 -47.53
C SER A 308 -61.35 -52.39 -47.96
N ALA A 309 -61.91 -51.25 -47.54
CA ALA A 309 -63.25 -50.82 -47.95
C ALA A 309 -63.29 -50.38 -49.43
N LEU A 310 -62.29 -49.63 -49.88
CA LEU A 310 -62.13 -49.22 -51.28
C LEU A 310 -62.04 -50.44 -52.21
N THR A 311 -61.21 -51.44 -51.85
CA THR A 311 -61.07 -52.69 -52.61
C THR A 311 -62.40 -53.42 -52.76
N LYS A 312 -63.22 -53.46 -51.69
CA LYS A 312 -64.57 -54.04 -51.73
C LYS A 312 -65.53 -53.23 -52.60
N ALA A 313 -65.46 -51.89 -52.57
CA ALA A 313 -66.28 -51.03 -53.41
C ALA A 313 -66.00 -51.26 -54.90
N THR A 314 -64.73 -51.32 -55.32
CA THR A 314 -64.33 -51.64 -56.70
C THR A 314 -64.83 -53.03 -57.11
N GLN A 315 -64.77 -54.02 -56.22
CA GLN A 315 -65.30 -55.37 -56.52
C GLN A 315 -66.83 -55.38 -56.69
N VAL A 316 -67.56 -54.55 -55.95
CA VAL A 316 -69.01 -54.36 -56.13
C VAL A 316 -69.32 -53.67 -57.46
N GLU A 317 -68.56 -52.64 -57.84
CA GLU A 317 -68.69 -51.96 -59.14
C GLU A 317 -68.49 -52.94 -60.32
N ILE A 318 -67.42 -53.74 -60.29
CA ILE A 318 -67.15 -54.79 -61.28
C ILE A 318 -68.34 -55.78 -61.36
N THR A 319 -68.87 -56.20 -60.20
CA THR A 319 -69.99 -57.14 -60.13
C THR A 319 -71.28 -56.54 -60.70
N ALA A 320 -71.55 -55.26 -60.41
CA ALA A 320 -72.71 -54.53 -60.93
C ALA A 320 -72.62 -54.36 -62.46
N ASN A 321 -71.45 -53.98 -62.99
CA ASN A 321 -71.23 -53.85 -64.43
C ASN A 321 -71.38 -55.21 -65.17
N GLY A 322 -70.92 -56.30 -64.56
CA GLY A 322 -71.17 -57.67 -65.06
C GLY A 322 -72.66 -58.01 -65.09
N LEU A 323 -73.41 -57.68 -64.02
CA LEU A 323 -74.86 -57.91 -63.97
C LEU A 323 -75.63 -57.08 -65.00
N VAL A 324 -75.28 -55.80 -65.19
CA VAL A 324 -75.87 -54.95 -66.25
C VAL A 324 -75.66 -55.59 -67.63
N THR A 325 -74.44 -56.08 -67.91
CA THR A 325 -74.12 -56.76 -69.17
C THR A 325 -75.00 -58.00 -69.39
N SER A 326 -75.13 -58.86 -68.37
CA SER A 326 -75.99 -60.05 -68.43
C SER A 326 -77.47 -59.71 -68.64
N VAL A 327 -77.99 -58.68 -67.96
CA VAL A 327 -79.38 -58.20 -68.14
C VAL A 327 -79.59 -57.65 -69.56
N THR A 328 -78.61 -56.93 -70.13
CA THR A 328 -78.68 -56.47 -71.52
C THR A 328 -78.73 -57.63 -72.52
N SER A 329 -77.98 -58.72 -72.29
CA SER A 329 -78.07 -59.93 -73.12
C SER A 329 -79.46 -60.56 -73.04
N ILE A 330 -79.98 -60.79 -71.82
CA ILE A 330 -81.31 -61.39 -71.61
C ILE A 330 -82.41 -60.55 -72.27
N GLN A 331 -82.29 -59.22 -72.25
CA GLN A 331 -83.24 -58.33 -72.92
C GLN A 331 -83.17 -58.45 -74.45
N ALA A 332 -81.98 -58.65 -75.02
CA ALA A 332 -81.81 -58.89 -76.46
C ALA A 332 -82.34 -60.28 -76.87
N ASP A 333 -82.08 -61.31 -76.08
CA ASP A 333 -82.58 -62.67 -76.29
C ASP A 333 -84.12 -62.71 -76.26
N LEU A 334 -84.74 -62.05 -75.28
CA LEU A 334 -86.20 -61.93 -75.17
C LEU A 334 -86.83 -61.18 -76.36
N ASN A 335 -86.17 -60.13 -76.84
CA ASN A 335 -86.65 -59.38 -78.01
C ASN A 335 -86.65 -60.23 -79.30
N ASN A 336 -85.76 -61.24 -79.38
CA ASN A 336 -85.65 -62.14 -80.54
C ASN A 336 -86.66 -63.31 -80.52
N THR A 337 -87.48 -63.48 -79.48
CA THR A 337 -88.51 -64.55 -79.43
C THR A 337 -89.86 -64.15 -80.03
N SER A 338 -89.87 -63.37 -81.11
CA SER A 338 -91.11 -63.01 -81.82
C SER A 338 -91.83 -64.24 -82.40
N SER A 339 -93.16 -64.16 -82.51
CA SER A 339 -94.02 -65.33 -82.74
C SER A 339 -93.73 -66.02 -84.08
N ARG A 340 -93.18 -67.23 -83.99
CA ARG A 340 -92.76 -68.02 -85.16
C ARG A 340 -93.96 -68.48 -85.96
N ASN A 341 -93.97 -68.23 -87.27
CA ASN A 341 -94.96 -68.83 -88.17
C ASN A 341 -94.73 -70.34 -88.30
N LEU A 342 -95.72 -71.14 -87.93
CA LEU A 342 -95.72 -72.60 -87.93
C LEU A 342 -96.15 -73.20 -89.29
N LEU A 343 -96.39 -72.35 -90.29
CA LEU A 343 -96.70 -72.73 -91.67
C LEU A 343 -95.54 -72.31 -92.58
N LEU A 344 -94.73 -73.30 -92.95
CA LEU A 344 -93.58 -73.18 -93.87
C LEU A 344 -94.00 -72.68 -95.26
N LYS A 345 -93.11 -71.95 -95.93
CA LYS A 345 -93.24 -71.48 -97.33
C LYS A 345 -94.54 -70.73 -97.64
N THR A 346 -95.08 -70.00 -96.67
CA THR A 346 -96.37 -69.30 -96.84
C THR A 346 -96.31 -67.99 -97.63
N SER A 347 -95.10 -67.55 -98.00
CA SER A 347 -94.87 -66.53 -99.01
C SER A 347 -95.08 -67.04 -100.43
N THR A 348 -94.60 -68.24 -100.76
CA THR A 348 -94.74 -68.84 -102.11
C THR A 348 -95.96 -69.77 -102.24
N LEU A 349 -96.53 -70.19 -101.11
CA LEU A 349 -97.60 -71.19 -101.00
C LEU A 349 -97.25 -72.54 -101.66
N GLU A 350 -95.97 -72.90 -101.74
CA GLU A 350 -95.50 -74.18 -102.30
C GLU A 350 -95.97 -75.38 -101.48
N SER A 351 -96.02 -75.26 -100.15
CA SER A 351 -96.36 -76.34 -99.22
C SER A 351 -97.86 -76.62 -99.07
N ARG A 352 -98.72 -75.99 -99.89
CA ARG A 352 -100.17 -76.19 -99.86
C ARG A 352 -100.58 -77.52 -100.54
N ALA A 353 -101.57 -78.19 -99.96
CA ALA A 353 -102.17 -79.43 -100.47
C ALA A 353 -103.55 -79.21 -101.13
N ALA A 354 -104.05 -77.97 -101.22
CA ALA A 354 -105.32 -77.63 -101.86
C ALA A 354 -105.27 -76.23 -102.49
N GLY A 355 -106.18 -76.00 -103.44
CA GLY A 355 -106.31 -74.75 -104.20
C GLY A 355 -105.25 -74.54 -105.29
N THR A 356 -105.65 -73.86 -106.36
CA THR A 356 -104.78 -73.51 -107.50
C THR A 356 -104.04 -72.21 -107.20
N LEU A 357 -102.73 -72.15 -107.46
CA LEU A 357 -101.99 -70.90 -107.33
C LEU A 357 -102.56 -69.86 -108.31
N ASP A 358 -102.77 -68.63 -107.84
CA ASP A 358 -103.10 -67.49 -108.69
C ASP A 358 -101.90 -66.54 -108.73
N SER A 359 -100.93 -66.86 -109.59
CA SER A 359 -99.71 -66.07 -109.80
C SER A 359 -99.97 -64.67 -110.37
N THR A 360 -101.20 -64.36 -110.80
CA THR A 360 -101.61 -63.01 -111.21
C THR A 360 -102.05 -62.13 -110.04
N SER A 361 -102.27 -62.73 -108.87
CA SER A 361 -102.71 -62.06 -107.64
C SER A 361 -101.62 -62.14 -106.58
N ILE A 362 -100.89 -61.04 -106.36
CA ILE A 362 -99.90 -60.90 -105.28
C ILE A 362 -100.43 -59.86 -104.29
N LEU A 363 -100.25 -60.13 -102.99
CA LEU A 363 -100.58 -59.21 -101.90
C LEU A 363 -99.46 -59.28 -100.86
N ASN A 364 -98.99 -58.14 -100.35
CA ASN A 364 -97.92 -58.03 -99.36
C ASN A 364 -96.62 -58.77 -99.76
N GLY A 365 -96.31 -58.85 -101.06
CA GLY A 365 -95.18 -59.61 -101.60
C GLY A 365 -95.41 -61.13 -101.70
N ASN A 366 -96.47 -61.65 -101.09
CA ASN A 366 -96.78 -63.07 -101.03
C ASN A 366 -97.74 -63.50 -102.14
N ALA A 367 -97.58 -64.75 -102.59
CA ALA A 367 -98.43 -65.37 -103.59
C ALA A 367 -99.84 -65.68 -103.04
N THR A 368 -100.80 -65.80 -103.95
CA THR A 368 -102.20 -66.12 -103.62
C THR A 368 -102.58 -67.50 -104.13
N VAL A 369 -103.45 -68.21 -103.40
CA VAL A 369 -104.14 -69.41 -103.86
C VAL A 369 -105.63 -69.14 -104.01
N LYS A 370 -106.30 -69.77 -104.99
CA LYS A 370 -107.75 -69.72 -105.18
C LYS A 370 -108.41 -71.10 -105.17
N GLY A 371 -109.64 -71.13 -104.65
CA GLY A 371 -110.57 -72.24 -104.74
C GLY A 371 -111.84 -71.77 -105.44
N SER A 372 -112.17 -72.36 -106.58
CA SER A 372 -113.40 -72.12 -107.34
C SER A 372 -114.30 -73.34 -107.21
N TRP A 373 -115.53 -73.16 -106.71
CA TRP A 373 -116.46 -74.28 -106.51
C TRP A 373 -117.06 -74.76 -107.83
N SER A 374 -117.15 -76.07 -108.00
CA SER A 374 -117.76 -76.73 -109.16
C SER A 374 -118.82 -77.76 -108.77
N SER A 375 -118.54 -78.60 -107.77
CA SER A 375 -119.50 -79.46 -107.09
C SER A 375 -118.99 -79.85 -105.70
N GLY A 376 -119.88 -80.32 -104.81
CA GLY A 376 -119.50 -80.74 -103.46
C GLY A 376 -118.91 -79.60 -102.63
N TYR A 377 -117.60 -79.62 -102.40
CA TYR A 377 -116.85 -78.54 -101.77
C TYR A 377 -115.44 -78.44 -102.36
N ILE A 378 -114.78 -77.28 -102.19
CA ILE A 378 -113.34 -77.11 -102.43
C ILE A 378 -112.68 -76.39 -101.26
N ASP A 379 -111.51 -76.87 -100.84
CA ASP A 379 -110.64 -76.18 -99.89
C ASP A 379 -109.74 -75.20 -100.65
N THR A 380 -109.82 -73.90 -100.35
CA THR A 380 -109.02 -72.86 -101.02
C THR A 380 -107.55 -72.91 -100.62
N TYR A 381 -107.26 -73.26 -99.37
CA TYR A 381 -105.92 -73.56 -98.88
C TYR A 381 -105.99 -74.69 -97.86
N ARG A 382 -105.01 -75.58 -97.91
CA ARG A 382 -104.77 -76.61 -96.90
C ARG A 382 -103.27 -76.76 -96.72
N GLN A 383 -102.78 -76.77 -95.49
CA GLN A 383 -101.39 -77.16 -95.20
C GLN A 383 -101.31 -77.91 -93.87
N LYS A 384 -100.55 -79.01 -93.87
CA LYS A 384 -100.21 -79.76 -92.65
C LYS A 384 -99.09 -79.03 -91.91
N MET A 385 -99.21 -78.91 -90.59
CA MET A 385 -98.15 -78.36 -89.74
C MET A 385 -96.89 -79.22 -89.82
N ALA A 386 -95.72 -78.59 -89.73
CA ALA A 386 -94.43 -79.30 -89.63
C ALA A 386 -94.25 -80.02 -88.29
N VAL A 387 -94.94 -79.54 -87.23
CA VAL A 387 -94.84 -80.04 -85.85
C VAL A 387 -96.20 -80.51 -85.33
N ILE A 388 -96.17 -81.37 -84.31
CA ILE A 388 -97.37 -81.67 -83.50
C ILE A 388 -97.63 -80.44 -82.59
N PRO A 389 -98.81 -79.81 -82.66
CA PRO A 389 -99.11 -78.63 -81.82
C PRO A 389 -99.19 -79.00 -80.34
N ARG A 390 -98.66 -78.13 -79.46
CA ARG A 390 -98.78 -78.26 -78.00
C ARG A 390 -100.18 -77.91 -77.51
N ASP A 391 -100.53 -78.37 -76.31
CA ASP A 391 -101.76 -77.93 -75.62
C ASP A 391 -101.71 -76.42 -75.38
N GLY A 392 -102.75 -75.70 -75.81
CA GLY A 392 -102.79 -74.24 -75.68
C GLY A 392 -103.55 -73.54 -76.78
N HIS A 393 -103.16 -72.29 -77.05
CA HIS A 393 -103.81 -71.39 -78.00
C HIS A 393 -102.96 -71.19 -79.25
N PHE A 394 -103.62 -71.11 -80.40
CA PHE A 394 -103.01 -70.81 -81.68
C PHE A 394 -103.79 -69.70 -82.37
N THR A 395 -103.11 -68.73 -82.97
CA THR A 395 -103.79 -67.72 -83.80
C THR A 395 -103.39 -67.90 -85.25
N LEU A 396 -104.38 -68.25 -86.06
CA LEU A 396 -104.30 -68.28 -87.51
C LEU A 396 -104.64 -66.89 -88.03
N THR A 397 -103.78 -66.26 -88.82
CA THR A 397 -104.09 -65.04 -89.58
C THR A 397 -103.91 -65.32 -91.08
N PHE A 398 -104.68 -64.62 -91.92
CA PHE A 398 -104.57 -64.67 -93.38
C PHE A 398 -105.32 -63.49 -93.99
N TRP A 399 -105.06 -63.20 -95.26
CA TRP A 399 -105.90 -62.32 -96.06
C TRP A 399 -106.81 -63.16 -96.95
N ALA A 400 -108.06 -62.73 -97.15
CA ALA A 400 -108.98 -63.37 -98.10
C ALA A 400 -109.88 -62.35 -98.83
N LYS A 401 -110.32 -62.72 -100.04
CA LYS A 401 -111.39 -62.08 -100.81
C LYS A 401 -112.14 -63.12 -101.64
N ALA A 402 -113.36 -62.83 -102.08
CA ALA A 402 -114.12 -63.67 -103.00
C ALA A 402 -114.53 -62.92 -104.27
N ASP A 403 -115.14 -63.63 -105.23
CA ASP A 403 -115.76 -63.06 -106.44
C ASP A 403 -117.11 -62.38 -106.13
N ARG A 404 -117.75 -62.83 -105.05
CA ARG A 404 -118.99 -62.32 -104.48
C ARG A 404 -119.02 -62.58 -102.97
N SER A 405 -119.90 -61.92 -102.24
CA SER A 405 -120.10 -62.22 -100.81
C SER A 405 -120.52 -63.69 -100.61
N LEU A 406 -119.72 -64.45 -99.86
CA LEU A 406 -119.97 -65.87 -99.56
C LEU A 406 -119.47 -66.24 -98.16
N ASN A 407 -120.04 -67.28 -97.56
CA ASN A 407 -119.52 -67.87 -96.32
C ASN A 407 -118.51 -68.96 -96.66
N PHE A 408 -117.42 -69.04 -95.90
CA PHE A 408 -116.39 -70.06 -96.05
C PHE A 408 -115.99 -70.64 -94.69
N SER A 409 -115.89 -71.97 -94.61
CA SER A 409 -115.50 -72.69 -93.40
C SER A 409 -114.00 -72.90 -93.34
N ASN A 410 -113.44 -72.83 -92.14
CA ASN A 410 -112.02 -72.98 -91.85
C ASN A 410 -111.87 -74.01 -90.73
N PHE A 411 -110.78 -74.76 -90.73
CA PHE A 411 -110.60 -75.88 -89.80
C PHE A 411 -109.17 -75.94 -89.27
N PHE A 412 -109.04 -76.35 -88.01
CA PHE A 412 -107.76 -76.73 -87.41
C PHE A 412 -107.80 -78.25 -87.23
N TYR A 413 -107.79 -78.91 -88.38
CA TYR A 413 -108.24 -80.28 -88.62
C TYR A 413 -107.21 -81.31 -88.15
N ASN A 414 -107.60 -82.59 -88.19
CA ASN A 414 -106.87 -83.76 -87.67
C ASN A 414 -106.86 -83.87 -86.12
N SER A 415 -106.74 -85.11 -85.65
CA SER A 415 -106.85 -85.60 -84.26
C SER A 415 -108.16 -85.30 -83.49
N GLY A 416 -109.00 -84.36 -83.93
CA GLY A 416 -110.25 -84.02 -83.21
C GLY A 416 -110.03 -83.23 -81.91
N THR A 417 -108.84 -82.64 -81.73
CA THR A 417 -108.39 -82.05 -80.46
C THR A 417 -108.64 -80.55 -80.31
N THR A 418 -109.34 -79.92 -81.25
CA THR A 418 -109.65 -78.49 -81.16
C THR A 418 -110.89 -78.30 -80.27
N THR A 419 -110.77 -77.55 -79.19
CA THR A 419 -111.84 -77.37 -78.19
C THR A 419 -112.60 -76.06 -78.35
N LEU A 420 -111.99 -75.07 -79.00
CA LEU A 420 -112.57 -73.75 -79.24
C LEU A 420 -111.99 -73.13 -80.50
N ALA A 421 -112.80 -72.37 -81.22
CA ALA A 421 -112.39 -71.50 -82.32
C ALA A 421 -113.17 -70.18 -82.23
N ILE A 422 -112.51 -69.02 -82.22
CA ILE A 422 -113.14 -67.69 -82.24
C ILE A 422 -112.54 -66.89 -83.39
N ASN A 423 -113.37 -66.26 -84.24
CA ASN A 423 -112.90 -65.58 -85.45
C ASN A 423 -113.07 -64.04 -85.46
N SER A 424 -112.47 -63.40 -86.47
CA SER A 424 -112.52 -61.96 -86.74
C SER A 424 -113.89 -61.39 -87.16
N ASP A 425 -114.89 -62.24 -87.36
CA ASP A 425 -116.30 -61.84 -87.53
C ASP A 425 -117.09 -62.02 -86.21
N GLY A 426 -116.40 -62.30 -85.09
CA GLY A 426 -116.99 -62.48 -83.75
C GLY A 426 -117.65 -63.84 -83.50
N ARG A 427 -117.48 -64.82 -84.40
CA ARG A 427 -118.17 -66.13 -84.31
C ARG A 427 -117.34 -67.17 -83.58
N THR A 428 -117.98 -67.86 -82.65
CA THR A 428 -117.44 -69.01 -81.90
C THR A 428 -117.84 -70.33 -82.56
N GLY A 429 -116.93 -71.30 -82.56
CA GLY A 429 -117.17 -72.71 -82.89
C GLY A 429 -116.51 -73.62 -81.85
N THR A 430 -117.11 -74.78 -81.62
CA THR A 430 -116.68 -75.79 -80.62
C THR A 430 -116.50 -77.18 -81.25
N GLY A 431 -116.41 -77.25 -82.58
CA GLY A 431 -116.14 -78.49 -83.30
C GLY A 431 -114.73 -79.01 -83.03
N ALA A 432 -114.63 -80.32 -82.77
CA ALA A 432 -113.39 -81.08 -82.57
C ALA A 432 -112.35 -80.89 -83.71
N ASP A 433 -112.86 -80.65 -84.92
CA ASP A 433 -112.14 -80.36 -86.16
C ASP A 433 -111.66 -78.90 -86.28
N GLY A 434 -112.04 -78.03 -85.34
CA GLY A 434 -111.83 -76.59 -85.41
C GLY A 434 -112.72 -75.88 -86.42
N GLY A 435 -113.86 -76.47 -86.82
CA GLY A 435 -114.78 -75.88 -87.80
C GLY A 435 -115.29 -74.51 -87.37
N ASN A 436 -114.95 -73.47 -88.14
CA ASN A 436 -115.35 -72.09 -87.87
C ASN A 436 -115.53 -71.28 -89.18
N THR A 437 -116.69 -70.63 -89.33
CA THR A 437 -117.15 -70.03 -90.59
C THR A 437 -117.00 -68.51 -90.62
N LEU A 438 -116.26 -68.01 -91.61
CA LEU A 438 -116.05 -66.58 -91.88
C LEU A 438 -116.84 -66.12 -93.12
N SER A 439 -117.01 -64.81 -93.26
CA SER A 439 -117.76 -64.17 -94.35
C SER A 439 -116.81 -63.41 -95.26
N ALA A 440 -116.68 -63.85 -96.52
CA ALA A 440 -115.86 -63.18 -97.53
C ALA A 440 -116.58 -61.96 -98.12
N THR A 441 -115.80 -60.95 -98.51
CA THR A 441 -116.25 -59.83 -99.35
C THR A 441 -115.45 -59.82 -100.67
N THR A 442 -115.83 -58.96 -101.61
CA THR A 442 -115.08 -58.78 -102.87
C THR A 442 -113.73 -58.08 -102.70
N ALA A 443 -113.52 -57.38 -101.58
CA ALA A 443 -112.24 -56.76 -101.22
C ALA A 443 -111.38 -57.68 -100.33
N TRP A 444 -110.07 -57.49 -100.39
CA TRP A 444 -109.13 -58.13 -99.47
C TRP A 444 -109.35 -57.64 -98.03
N LYS A 445 -109.75 -58.54 -97.15
CA LYS A 445 -109.83 -58.33 -95.70
C LYS A 445 -108.80 -59.23 -94.99
N LYS A 446 -108.15 -58.72 -93.94
CA LYS A 446 -107.38 -59.54 -93.00
C LYS A 446 -108.36 -60.26 -92.06
N TYR A 447 -108.24 -61.56 -92.00
CA TYR A 447 -109.01 -62.45 -91.15
C TYR A 447 -108.09 -63.07 -90.09
N TRP A 448 -108.70 -63.45 -88.97
CA TRP A 448 -108.03 -64.27 -87.97
C TRP A 448 -108.98 -65.26 -87.32
N ILE A 449 -108.44 -66.37 -86.84
CA ILE A 449 -109.13 -67.38 -86.03
C ILE A 449 -108.21 -67.81 -84.90
N LYS A 450 -108.67 -67.63 -83.67
CA LYS A 450 -108.00 -68.09 -82.44
C LYS A 450 -108.54 -69.46 -82.11
N TYR A 451 -107.70 -70.47 -82.17
CA TYR A 451 -107.98 -71.84 -81.80
C TYR A 451 -107.46 -72.13 -80.40
N THR A 452 -108.20 -72.94 -79.63
CA THR A 452 -107.68 -73.66 -78.46
C THR A 452 -107.67 -75.14 -78.80
N GLN A 453 -106.57 -75.83 -78.52
CA GLN A 453 -106.47 -77.27 -78.78
C GLN A 453 -105.81 -78.02 -77.61
N LYS A 454 -106.18 -79.28 -77.43
CA LYS A 454 -105.72 -80.11 -76.31
C LYS A 454 -105.60 -81.59 -76.70
N GLY A 455 -104.42 -82.18 -76.56
CA GLY A 455 -104.15 -83.61 -76.74
C GLY A 455 -103.79 -84.03 -78.17
N ALA A 456 -103.26 -83.14 -79.02
CA ALA A 456 -102.81 -83.53 -80.36
C ALA A 456 -101.69 -84.59 -80.32
N THR A 457 -101.95 -85.73 -80.96
CA THR A 457 -100.99 -86.83 -81.14
C THR A 457 -100.39 -86.88 -82.55
N ALA A 458 -100.84 -86.01 -83.45
CA ALA A 458 -100.36 -85.87 -84.82
C ALA A 458 -100.38 -84.39 -85.26
N PRO A 459 -99.59 -83.99 -86.28
CA PRO A 459 -99.66 -82.64 -86.81
C PRO A 459 -101.03 -82.32 -87.38
N LYS A 460 -101.56 -81.14 -87.04
CA LYS A 460 -102.85 -80.66 -87.54
C LYS A 460 -102.76 -80.18 -88.99
N GLU A 461 -103.90 -80.17 -89.68
CA GLU A 461 -104.02 -79.49 -90.97
C GLU A 461 -104.77 -78.17 -90.79
N VAL A 462 -104.13 -77.07 -91.17
CA VAL A 462 -104.80 -75.77 -91.31
C VAL A 462 -105.52 -75.76 -92.65
N LEU A 463 -106.85 -75.71 -92.62
CA LEU A 463 -107.69 -75.50 -93.80
C LEU A 463 -108.27 -74.09 -93.73
N ILE A 464 -108.09 -73.33 -94.80
CA ILE A 464 -108.70 -72.00 -94.96
C ILE A 464 -109.59 -72.07 -96.20
N GLY A 465 -110.81 -71.54 -96.08
CA GLY A 465 -111.61 -71.29 -97.27
C GLY A 465 -112.23 -72.53 -97.90
N ARG A 466 -112.80 -73.44 -97.10
CA ARG A 466 -113.75 -74.44 -97.63
C ARG A 466 -115.01 -73.73 -98.07
N ILE A 467 -115.30 -73.79 -99.36
CA ILE A 467 -116.57 -73.31 -99.93
C ILE A 467 -117.36 -74.49 -100.48
N SER A 468 -118.65 -74.54 -100.11
CA SER A 468 -119.63 -75.56 -100.57
C SER A 468 -120.80 -74.92 -101.35
N VAL A 469 -120.61 -73.67 -101.76
CA VAL A 469 -121.52 -72.89 -102.62
C VAL A 469 -120.72 -72.35 -103.78
N ALA A 470 -121.37 -72.12 -104.92
CA ALA A 470 -120.73 -71.53 -106.09
C ALA A 470 -120.05 -70.18 -105.75
N GLY A 471 -118.98 -69.88 -106.49
CA GLY A 471 -118.12 -68.71 -106.29
C GLY A 471 -116.64 -69.11 -106.31
N THR A 472 -115.77 -68.12 -106.17
CA THR A 472 -114.32 -68.28 -106.03
C THR A 472 -113.82 -67.49 -104.82
N LEU A 473 -113.05 -68.15 -103.96
CA LEU A 473 -112.33 -67.51 -102.85
C LEU A 473 -110.83 -67.50 -103.18
N TRP A 474 -110.15 -66.41 -102.79
CA TRP A 474 -108.71 -66.26 -102.80
C TRP A 474 -108.20 -66.13 -101.36
N VAL A 475 -107.07 -66.77 -101.05
CA VAL A 475 -106.38 -66.72 -99.74
C VAL A 475 -104.90 -66.40 -99.94
N ASN A 476 -104.35 -65.53 -99.09
CA ASN A 476 -103.00 -65.00 -99.17
C ASN A 476 -102.37 -64.83 -97.78
N SER A 477 -101.04 -64.92 -97.67
CA SER A 477 -100.27 -64.72 -96.42
C SER A 477 -100.80 -65.50 -95.19
N PRO A 478 -101.06 -66.81 -95.28
CA PRO A 478 -101.47 -67.59 -94.12
C PRO A 478 -100.32 -67.71 -93.10
N MET A 479 -100.60 -67.40 -91.84
CA MET A 479 -99.65 -67.47 -90.73
C MET A 479 -100.34 -68.17 -89.55
N LEU A 480 -99.69 -69.16 -88.93
CA LEU A 480 -100.17 -69.76 -87.68
C LEU A 480 -99.11 -69.53 -86.60
N VAL A 481 -99.47 -68.92 -85.48
CA VAL A 481 -98.59 -68.75 -84.31
C VAL A 481 -99.14 -69.50 -83.10
N GLU A 482 -98.28 -69.99 -82.21
CA GLU A 482 -98.67 -70.29 -80.82
C GLU A 482 -98.90 -68.95 -80.10
N GLY A 483 -100.08 -68.76 -79.51
CA GLY A 483 -100.50 -67.51 -78.89
C GLY A 483 -101.93 -67.06 -79.23
N THR A 484 -102.36 -65.96 -78.62
CA THR A 484 -103.73 -65.41 -78.71
C THR A 484 -103.82 -64.07 -79.45
N LEU A 485 -102.71 -63.55 -80.00
CA LEU A 485 -102.63 -62.27 -80.69
C LEU A 485 -102.64 -62.46 -82.22
N PRO A 486 -103.49 -61.74 -82.98
CA PRO A 486 -103.42 -61.74 -84.45
C PRO A 486 -102.29 -60.83 -84.95
N GLU A 487 -101.18 -61.44 -85.35
CA GLU A 487 -100.00 -60.72 -85.85
C GLU A 487 -100.04 -60.50 -87.37
N ASP A 488 -99.18 -59.62 -87.89
CA ASP A 488 -98.92 -59.50 -89.32
C ASP A 488 -97.99 -60.62 -89.79
N TRP A 489 -98.10 -60.98 -91.08
CA TRP A 489 -97.41 -62.13 -91.61
C TRP A 489 -95.89 -61.96 -91.53
N ALA A 490 -95.24 -62.98 -90.97
CA ALA A 490 -93.81 -63.24 -91.10
C ALA A 490 -93.61 -64.64 -91.71
N PRO A 491 -92.49 -64.90 -92.40
CA PRO A 491 -92.12 -66.24 -92.84
C PRO A 491 -91.87 -67.16 -91.63
N ALA A 492 -91.83 -68.47 -91.83
CA ALA A 492 -91.29 -69.35 -90.80
C ALA A 492 -89.78 -69.06 -90.63
N PRO A 493 -89.19 -69.11 -89.43
CA PRO A 493 -87.74 -69.02 -89.28
C PRO A 493 -86.98 -70.11 -90.07
N GLU A 494 -87.61 -71.26 -90.26
CA GLU A 494 -87.20 -72.32 -91.18
C GLU A 494 -87.08 -71.86 -92.65
N ASP A 495 -87.85 -70.86 -93.08
CA ASP A 495 -87.75 -70.24 -94.41
C ASP A 495 -86.63 -69.16 -94.48
N LEU A 496 -86.04 -68.77 -93.34
CA LEU A 496 -85.04 -67.69 -93.21
C LEU A 496 -83.60 -68.18 -92.91
N ALA A 497 -83.38 -69.49 -92.76
CA ALA A 497 -82.15 -70.06 -92.19
C ALA A 497 -80.94 -70.09 -93.17
N THR A 498 -80.40 -68.93 -93.53
CA THR A 498 -79.04 -68.80 -94.10
C THR A 498 -78.02 -68.53 -93.00
N SER A 499 -77.07 -69.44 -92.80
CA SER A 499 -76.08 -69.39 -91.71
C SER A 499 -75.22 -68.12 -91.73
N ALA A 500 -75.45 -67.21 -90.77
CA ALA A 500 -74.62 -66.03 -90.58
C ALA A 500 -73.25 -66.40 -89.97
N GLN A 501 -72.17 -65.91 -90.58
CA GLN A 501 -70.80 -66.07 -90.09
C GLN A 501 -70.39 -64.82 -89.32
N LEU A 502 -69.75 -64.99 -88.15
CA LEU A 502 -69.03 -63.90 -87.50
C LEU A 502 -67.55 -63.99 -87.89
N SER A 503 -67.01 -62.94 -88.51
CA SER A 503 -65.61 -62.88 -88.93
C SER A 503 -64.82 -61.95 -88.01
N VAL A 504 -63.72 -62.46 -87.47
CA VAL A 504 -62.65 -61.68 -86.84
C VAL A 504 -61.39 -62.00 -87.65
N LEU A 505 -60.79 -60.99 -88.29
CA LEU A 505 -59.58 -61.19 -89.09
C LEU A 505 -58.39 -61.51 -88.17
N SER A 506 -57.53 -62.42 -88.63
CA SER A 506 -56.54 -63.10 -87.78
C SER A 506 -55.31 -62.25 -87.42
N ASP A 507 -55.10 -61.11 -88.08
CA ASP A 507 -53.75 -60.59 -88.30
C ASP A 507 -53.38 -59.36 -87.44
N GLN A 508 -54.34 -58.62 -86.89
CA GLN A 508 -54.10 -57.42 -86.08
C GLN A 508 -55.14 -57.23 -84.96
N ILE A 509 -54.67 -57.10 -83.72
CA ILE A 509 -55.47 -56.70 -82.56
C ILE A 509 -54.89 -55.40 -81.98
N ASP A 510 -55.41 -54.25 -82.41
CA ASP A 510 -55.00 -52.94 -81.91
C ASP A 510 -55.77 -52.57 -80.62
N LEU A 511 -55.14 -52.78 -79.46
CA LEU A 511 -55.62 -52.28 -78.17
C LEU A 511 -55.09 -50.86 -77.89
N ARG A 512 -55.64 -49.86 -78.58
CA ARG A 512 -55.35 -48.44 -78.37
C ARG A 512 -56.14 -47.88 -77.18
N VAL A 513 -55.44 -47.34 -76.19
CA VAL A 513 -56.04 -46.49 -75.15
C VAL A 513 -55.42 -45.10 -75.19
N GLU A 514 -56.26 -44.08 -75.32
CA GLU A 514 -55.85 -42.69 -75.38
C GLU A 514 -56.57 -41.89 -74.30
N LYS A 515 -55.82 -41.15 -73.48
CA LYS A 515 -56.38 -40.28 -72.45
C LYS A 515 -55.48 -39.07 -72.26
N ASN A 516 -56.09 -37.88 -72.30
CA ASN A 516 -55.42 -36.58 -72.11
C ASN A 516 -54.19 -36.39 -73.04
N GLY A 517 -54.27 -36.85 -74.29
CA GLY A 517 -53.21 -36.72 -75.29
C GLY A 517 -52.02 -37.68 -75.12
N ILE A 518 -52.03 -38.56 -74.11
CA ILE A 518 -51.07 -39.66 -74.01
C ILE A 518 -51.69 -40.89 -74.69
N ILE A 519 -51.01 -41.38 -75.73
CA ILE A 519 -51.27 -42.66 -76.37
C ILE A 519 -50.36 -43.69 -75.73
N ASN A 520 -50.94 -44.70 -75.08
CA ASN A 520 -50.24 -45.95 -74.82
C ASN A 520 -50.80 -46.99 -75.80
N ALA A 521 -49.93 -47.55 -76.65
CA ALA A 521 -50.29 -48.52 -77.65
C ALA A 521 -49.41 -49.77 -77.53
N ILE A 522 -50.05 -50.94 -77.63
CA ILE A 522 -49.40 -52.23 -77.84
C ILE A 522 -49.89 -52.73 -79.19
N ASN A 523 -48.99 -52.79 -80.17
CA ASN A 523 -49.25 -53.43 -81.46
C ASN A 523 -48.50 -54.76 -81.49
N VAL A 524 -49.21 -55.84 -81.84
CA VAL A 524 -48.68 -57.20 -81.93
C VAL A 524 -48.77 -57.64 -83.38
N SER A 525 -47.64 -58.00 -83.96
CA SER A 525 -47.50 -58.41 -85.37
C SER A 525 -46.57 -59.62 -85.49
N THR A 526 -46.51 -60.21 -86.68
CA THR A 526 -45.52 -61.25 -87.02
C THR A 526 -44.08 -60.73 -87.05
N GLU A 527 -43.87 -59.41 -87.16
CA GLU A 527 -42.55 -58.76 -87.09
C GLU A 527 -42.11 -58.45 -85.64
N GLY A 528 -43.04 -58.52 -84.68
CA GLY A 528 -42.77 -58.34 -83.25
C GLY A 528 -43.85 -57.56 -82.50
N VAL A 529 -43.54 -57.21 -81.25
CA VAL A 529 -44.41 -56.42 -80.37
C VAL A 529 -43.83 -55.02 -80.18
N ILE A 530 -44.60 -54.00 -80.54
CA ILE A 530 -44.24 -52.59 -80.34
C ILE A 530 -45.05 -52.05 -79.16
N ILE A 531 -44.36 -51.56 -78.13
CA ILE A 531 -44.95 -50.88 -76.98
C ILE A 531 -44.51 -49.42 -77.01
N ALA A 532 -45.45 -48.51 -77.25
CA ALA A 532 -45.20 -47.07 -77.32
C ALA A 532 -46.00 -46.31 -76.25
N GLY A 533 -45.36 -45.35 -75.58
CA GLY A 533 -45.98 -44.50 -74.57
C GLY A 533 -44.99 -43.55 -73.90
N SER A 534 -45.47 -42.43 -73.33
CA SER A 534 -44.61 -41.39 -72.74
C SER A 534 -43.94 -41.79 -71.42
N LYS A 535 -44.44 -42.84 -70.76
CA LYS A 535 -43.83 -43.51 -69.60
C LYS A 535 -44.13 -45.01 -69.72
N LEU A 536 -43.08 -45.83 -69.67
CA LEU A 536 -43.18 -47.28 -69.65
C LEU A 536 -42.48 -47.81 -68.39
N THR A 537 -43.21 -48.59 -67.61
CA THR A 537 -42.68 -49.27 -66.40
C THR A 537 -42.79 -50.77 -66.61
N ILE A 538 -41.65 -51.46 -66.64
CA ILE A 538 -41.59 -52.93 -66.67
C ILE A 538 -41.09 -53.38 -65.30
N SER A 539 -41.99 -53.91 -64.47
CA SER A 539 -41.73 -54.26 -63.07
C SER A 539 -41.30 -55.73 -62.88
N ALA A 540 -40.54 -56.27 -63.83
CA ALA A 540 -40.16 -57.69 -63.87
C ALA A 540 -38.71 -57.86 -64.36
N LEU A 541 -38.08 -58.98 -63.97
CA LEU A 541 -36.80 -59.40 -64.53
C LEU A 541 -36.92 -59.53 -66.05
N THR A 542 -36.12 -58.75 -66.78
CA THR A 542 -36.21 -58.61 -68.23
C THR A 542 -34.84 -58.86 -68.86
N GLN A 543 -34.75 -59.87 -69.71
CA GLN A 543 -33.57 -60.13 -70.54
C GLN A 543 -33.66 -59.30 -71.83
N ILE A 544 -32.56 -58.64 -72.20
CA ILE A 544 -32.49 -57.75 -73.36
C ILE A 544 -31.24 -58.14 -74.16
N GLU A 545 -31.43 -58.54 -75.41
CA GLU A 545 -30.35 -58.99 -76.30
C GLU A 545 -30.27 -58.09 -77.54
N ASN A 546 -29.04 -57.83 -78.01
CA ASN A 546 -28.76 -57.07 -79.24
C ASN A 546 -29.38 -55.64 -79.33
N ALA A 547 -29.77 -55.04 -78.21
CA ALA A 547 -30.45 -53.75 -78.19
C ALA A 547 -29.50 -52.54 -78.32
N VAL A 548 -29.98 -51.49 -79.02
CA VAL A 548 -29.29 -50.19 -79.16
C VAL A 548 -29.93 -49.17 -78.22
N ILE A 549 -29.41 -49.07 -76.99
CA ILE A 549 -29.88 -48.11 -75.98
C ILE A 549 -29.12 -46.79 -76.15
N LYS A 550 -29.80 -45.73 -76.59
CA LYS A 550 -29.17 -44.41 -76.84
C LYS A 550 -28.84 -43.64 -75.56
N THR A 551 -29.64 -43.80 -74.52
CA THR A 551 -29.49 -43.15 -73.20
C THR A 551 -30.16 -44.01 -72.15
N SER A 552 -29.50 -44.22 -71.01
CA SER A 552 -30.07 -44.87 -69.83
C SER A 552 -29.63 -44.15 -68.55
N HIS A 553 -30.38 -44.35 -67.48
CA HIS A 553 -29.89 -44.21 -66.11
C HIS A 553 -30.12 -45.57 -65.45
N ILE A 554 -29.04 -46.16 -64.93
CA ILE A 554 -29.05 -47.40 -64.17
C ILE A 554 -28.49 -47.04 -62.80
N LEU A 555 -29.16 -47.48 -61.74
CA LEU A 555 -28.81 -47.24 -60.32
C LEU A 555 -28.38 -48.56 -59.68
#